data_AF-A0A9X0LFB3-F1
#
_entry.id   AF-A0A9X0LFB3-F1
#
_cell.length_a   1.000
_cell.length_b   1.000
_cell.length_c   1.000
_cell.angle_alpha   90.00
_cell.angle_beta   90.00
_cell.angle_gamma   90.00
#
_symmetry.space_group_name_H-M   'P 1'
#
loop_
_entity.id
_entity.type
_entity.pdbx_description
1 polymer ?
#
loop_
_entity_poly.entity_id
_entity_poly.type
_entity_poly.pdbx_seq_one_letter_code
_entity_poly.pdbx_strand_id
1 'polypeptide(L)'
;MNFLPNDTLAGYARTAVDLRTRMVDYHRGPLAAQYLQAFFGGRLADHPSPSPAGMAKVLDAARAITANPWRSGEPYVIAPAMTAIIAAAAAALDLTGEVLPADVAPTDGGVLFLPEPIYHRSHSGEVSSLGAITWARTTSTGSGRSAWAIGGWADHHDPHDPSAIRRREQLAARPDLARQFGPYVLTDFTEIPIGQPVDPRPDLPVLDGDDRDWEPAPDGRFCIDETTTAMRACAAVAYAFWRIQAQPLATVAAAPLDRAARRRAVRASIRHDTRVVMLRRTSPLAEPADGEPKWHYRVRFVVRGHWRRLIDRAGNPYRIWINAHIKGPDGAPLLHGEKVAVLAR
;
A
#
# COMPACT_ATOMS: atom_id res chain seq x y z
N MET A 1 16.08 11.37 -1.24
CA MET A 1 16.43 11.16 0.18
C MET A 1 15.48 10.08 0.64
N ASN A 2 16.00 8.87 0.79
CA ASN A 2 15.19 7.71 1.16
C ASN A 2 15.28 7.54 2.68
N PHE A 3 14.48 6.68 3.26
CA PHE A 3 14.49 6.44 4.71
C PHE A 3 15.83 5.91 5.24
N LEU A 4 16.69 5.40 4.35
CA LEU A 4 18.09 5.06 4.65
C LEU A 4 18.94 6.34 4.69
N PRO A 5 19.65 6.66 5.80
CA PRO A 5 20.22 5.75 6.80
C PRO A 5 19.54 5.84 8.20
N ASN A 6 18.29 6.28 8.27
CA ASN A 6 17.65 6.74 9.50
C ASN A 6 16.77 5.63 10.12
N ASP A 7 17.36 4.50 10.52
CA ASP A 7 16.64 3.32 11.07
C ASP A 7 16.16 3.50 12.52
N THR A 8 16.12 4.74 13.01
CA THR A 8 15.59 5.09 14.32
C THR A 8 14.17 5.62 14.19
N LEU A 9 13.35 5.48 15.23
CA LEU A 9 12.01 6.07 15.27
C LEU A 9 12.05 7.57 14.96
N ALA A 10 12.97 8.32 15.57
CA ALA A 10 13.16 9.74 15.30
C ALA A 10 13.62 10.01 13.86
N GLY A 11 14.47 9.13 13.30
CA GLY A 11 14.85 9.13 11.89
C GLY A 11 13.64 9.03 10.96
N TYR A 12 12.79 8.03 11.16
CA TYR A 12 11.56 7.83 10.41
C TYR A 12 10.64 9.06 10.48
N ALA A 13 10.41 9.62 11.67
CA ALA A 13 9.57 10.81 11.81
C ALA A 13 10.13 12.05 11.09
N ARG A 14 11.44 12.29 11.17
CA ARG A 14 12.09 13.42 10.47
C ARG A 14 11.97 13.27 8.96
N THR A 15 12.25 12.09 8.44
CA THR A 15 12.15 11.80 7.00
C THR A 15 10.70 11.91 6.52
N ALA A 16 9.73 11.39 7.27
CA ALA A 16 8.31 11.54 6.94
C ALA A 16 7.90 13.02 6.86
N VAL A 17 8.31 13.86 7.82
CA VAL A 17 8.05 15.31 7.78
C VAL A 17 8.67 15.98 6.56
N ASP A 18 9.91 15.64 6.22
CA ASP A 18 10.60 16.19 5.04
C ASP A 18 9.89 15.83 3.73
N LEU A 19 9.63 14.54 3.52
CA LEU A 19 8.94 14.02 2.34
C LEU A 19 7.56 14.65 2.18
N ARG A 20 6.77 14.72 3.26
CA ARG A 20 5.45 15.37 3.24
C ARG A 20 5.53 16.84 2.91
N THR A 21 6.49 17.57 3.49
CA THR A 21 6.68 19.00 3.19
C THR A 21 6.93 19.20 1.70
N ARG A 22 7.82 18.40 1.11
CA ARG A 22 8.11 18.45 -0.33
C ARG A 22 6.92 18.04 -1.19
N MET A 23 6.12 17.06 -0.77
CA MET A 23 4.89 16.68 -1.49
C MET A 23 3.83 17.78 -1.42
N VAL A 24 3.68 18.47 -0.29
CA VAL A 24 2.77 19.62 -0.17
C VAL A 24 3.22 20.75 -1.09
N ASP A 25 4.52 21.03 -1.17
CA ASP A 25 5.05 22.05 -2.07
C ASP A 25 4.89 21.66 -3.54
N TYR A 26 5.13 20.39 -3.89
CA TYR A 26 4.83 19.85 -5.22
C TYR A 26 3.37 20.07 -5.62
N HIS A 27 2.42 19.75 -4.73
CA HIS A 27 0.99 19.92 -4.98
C HIS A 27 0.53 21.38 -5.08
N ARG A 28 1.32 22.34 -4.59
CA ARG A 28 1.08 23.79 -4.81
C ARG A 28 1.58 24.26 -6.17
N GLY A 29 2.50 23.52 -6.79
CA GLY A 29 3.10 23.88 -8.07
C GLY A 29 2.19 23.58 -9.27
N PRO A 30 2.40 24.28 -10.40
CA PRO A 30 1.60 24.08 -11.62
C PRO A 30 1.82 22.70 -12.25
N LEU A 31 3.00 22.09 -12.05
CA LEU A 31 3.31 20.77 -12.59
C LEU A 31 2.39 19.68 -12.02
N ALA A 32 2.10 19.70 -10.71
CA ALA A 32 1.22 18.70 -10.11
C ALA A 32 -0.18 18.75 -10.73
N ALA A 33 -0.70 19.95 -10.97
CA ALA A 33 -1.98 20.17 -11.63
C ALA A 33 -2.02 19.60 -13.05
N GLN A 34 -0.96 19.84 -13.84
CA GLN A 34 -0.83 19.31 -15.21
C GLN A 34 -0.66 17.80 -15.22
N TYR A 35 0.16 17.27 -14.31
CA TYR A 35 0.39 15.84 -14.16
C TYR A 35 -0.90 15.10 -13.81
N LEU A 36 -1.66 15.58 -12.82
CA LEU A 36 -2.94 14.98 -12.43
C LEU A 36 -3.96 15.07 -13.57
N GLN A 37 -3.99 16.18 -14.31
CA GLN A 37 -4.85 16.30 -15.48
C GLN A 37 -4.51 15.26 -16.55
N ALA A 38 -3.22 15.02 -16.83
CA ALA A 38 -2.79 13.99 -17.76
C ALA A 38 -3.10 12.58 -17.23
N PHE A 39 -2.83 12.33 -15.94
CA PHE A 39 -3.05 11.03 -15.28
C PHE A 39 -4.53 10.63 -15.26
N PHE A 40 -5.42 11.57 -14.91
CA PHE A 40 -6.87 11.31 -14.89
C PHE A 40 -7.53 11.50 -16.25
N GLY A 41 -6.92 12.25 -17.18
CA GLY A 41 -7.50 12.58 -18.48
C GLY A 41 -7.95 11.36 -19.28
N GLY A 42 -7.15 10.29 -19.29
CA GLY A 42 -7.52 9.02 -19.94
C GLY A 42 -8.72 8.33 -19.28
N ARG A 43 -8.87 8.42 -17.95
CA ARG A 43 -10.00 7.83 -17.20
C ARG A 43 -11.29 8.65 -17.30
N LEU A 44 -11.14 9.95 -17.54
CA LEU A 44 -12.25 10.89 -17.67
C LEU A 44 -12.79 10.96 -19.10
N ALA A 45 -12.05 10.44 -20.08
CA ALA A 45 -12.49 10.35 -21.48
C ALA A 45 -13.69 9.41 -21.67
N ASP A 46 -13.80 8.36 -20.85
CA ASP A 46 -14.91 7.39 -20.87
C ASP A 46 -16.12 7.82 -20.04
N HIS A 47 -16.00 8.92 -19.29
CA HIS A 47 -17.12 9.46 -18.52
C HIS A 47 -18.07 10.21 -19.48
N PRO A 48 -19.40 9.99 -19.44
CA PRO A 48 -20.34 10.76 -20.25
C PRO A 48 -20.07 12.25 -20.04
N SER A 49 -19.57 12.91 -21.09
CA SER A 49 -18.82 14.15 -21.00
C SER A 49 -19.47 15.14 -20.04
N PRO A 50 -18.87 15.42 -18.87
CA PRO A 50 -19.32 16.55 -18.08
C PRO A 50 -19.06 17.82 -18.88
N SER A 51 -19.93 18.82 -18.71
CA SER A 51 -19.64 20.17 -19.23
C SER A 51 -18.23 20.62 -18.79
N PRO A 52 -17.59 21.59 -19.47
CA PRO A 52 -16.27 22.09 -19.07
C PRO A 52 -16.20 22.47 -17.58
N ALA A 53 -17.30 22.98 -17.02
CA ALA A 53 -17.44 23.27 -15.59
C ALA A 53 -17.48 22.00 -14.70
N GLY A 54 -18.11 20.92 -15.17
CA GLY A 54 -18.10 19.63 -14.49
C GLY A 54 -16.71 18.97 -14.51
N MET A 55 -15.98 19.06 -15.63
CA MET A 55 -14.60 18.58 -15.73
C MET A 55 -13.68 19.30 -14.74
N ALA A 56 -13.80 20.64 -14.63
CA ALA A 56 -13.06 21.43 -13.66
C ALA A 56 -13.32 20.96 -12.21
N LYS A 57 -14.60 20.70 -11.86
CA LYS A 57 -14.96 20.17 -10.53
C LYS A 57 -14.35 18.80 -10.25
N VAL A 58 -14.30 17.91 -11.24
CA VAL A 58 -13.69 16.58 -11.08
C VAL A 58 -12.18 16.70 -10.88
N LEU A 59 -11.50 17.56 -11.65
CA LEU A 59 -10.08 17.80 -11.47
C LEU A 59 -9.76 18.45 -10.12
N ASP A 60 -10.59 19.38 -9.63
CA ASP A 60 -10.44 19.97 -8.29
C ASP A 60 -10.65 18.92 -7.19
N ALA A 61 -11.64 18.03 -7.35
CA ALA A 61 -11.84 16.91 -6.43
C ALA A 61 -10.63 15.95 -6.45
N ALA A 62 -10.13 15.58 -7.63
CA ALA A 62 -8.95 14.73 -7.77
C ALA A 62 -7.69 15.36 -7.14
N ARG A 63 -7.49 16.67 -7.32
CA ARG A 63 -6.43 17.44 -6.66
C ARG A 63 -6.58 17.42 -5.15
N ALA A 64 -7.79 17.67 -4.64
CA ALA A 64 -8.04 17.64 -3.20
C ALA A 64 -7.78 16.25 -2.60
N ILE A 65 -8.28 15.20 -3.25
CA ILE A 65 -8.13 13.81 -2.82
C ILE A 65 -6.67 13.35 -2.81
N THR A 66 -5.87 13.77 -3.80
CA THR A 66 -4.45 13.40 -3.88
C THR A 66 -3.54 14.27 -3.01
N ALA A 67 -3.86 15.56 -2.83
CA ALA A 67 -3.04 16.50 -2.07
C ALA A 67 -3.33 16.50 -0.56
N ASN A 68 -4.60 16.39 -0.15
CA ASN A 68 -4.99 16.51 1.25
C ASN A 68 -4.34 15.47 2.16
N PRO A 69 -4.21 14.17 1.78
CA PRO A 69 -3.51 13.20 2.61
C PRO A 69 -2.10 13.65 2.99
N TRP A 70 -1.33 14.20 2.05
CA TRP A 70 0.01 14.71 2.31
C TRP A 70 0.04 15.84 3.35
N ARG A 71 -1.02 16.63 3.45
CA ARG A 71 -1.12 17.76 4.40
C ARG A 71 -1.72 17.36 5.75
N SER A 72 -2.91 16.75 5.74
CA SER A 72 -3.72 16.50 6.95
C SER A 72 -3.81 15.04 7.35
N GLY A 73 -3.47 14.11 6.46
CA GLY A 73 -3.51 12.67 6.75
C GLY A 73 -2.56 12.27 7.88
N GLU A 74 -2.93 11.22 8.61
CA GLU A 74 -2.03 10.62 9.60
C GLU A 74 -0.80 9.99 8.93
N PRO A 75 0.43 10.34 9.37
CA PRO A 75 1.64 9.74 8.84
C PRO A 75 1.95 8.40 9.50
N TYR A 76 2.10 7.37 8.68
CA TYR A 76 2.51 6.03 9.06
C TYR A 76 3.80 5.66 8.33
N VAL A 77 4.70 4.95 9.01
CA VAL A 77 5.90 4.36 8.40
C VAL A 77 5.90 2.87 8.71
N ILE A 78 5.99 2.03 7.68
CA ILE A 78 6.21 0.59 7.84
C ILE A 78 7.70 0.36 8.07
N ALA A 79 8.06 -0.30 9.17
CA ALA A 79 9.44 -0.75 9.33
C ALA A 79 9.77 -1.84 8.29
N PRO A 80 11.01 -1.90 7.76
CA PRO A 80 11.43 -2.87 6.73
C PRO A 80 10.94 -4.31 6.94
N ALA A 81 11.07 -4.83 8.17
CA ALA A 81 10.67 -6.20 8.51
C ALA A 81 9.16 -6.48 8.34
N MET A 82 8.31 -5.46 8.35
CA MET A 82 6.87 -5.57 8.10
C MET A 82 6.52 -5.55 6.61
N THR A 83 7.38 -5.01 5.74
CA THR A 83 7.11 -4.83 4.30
C THR A 83 6.77 -6.15 3.63
N ALA A 84 7.55 -7.21 3.89
CA ALA A 84 7.32 -8.54 3.32
C ALA A 84 5.94 -9.12 3.71
N ILE A 85 5.51 -8.90 4.95
CA ILE A 85 4.23 -9.40 5.47
C ILE A 85 3.08 -8.65 4.81
N ILE A 86 3.19 -7.32 4.69
CA ILE A 86 2.19 -6.51 3.98
C ILE A 86 2.12 -6.89 2.51
N ALA A 87 3.27 -7.05 1.83
CA ALA A 87 3.33 -7.42 0.42
C ALA A 87 2.70 -8.80 0.16
N ALA A 88 3.02 -9.81 0.99
CA ALA A 88 2.44 -11.13 0.90
C ALA A 88 0.91 -11.11 1.13
N ALA A 89 0.46 -10.34 2.12
CA ALA A 89 -0.97 -10.17 2.40
C ALA A 89 -1.71 -9.46 1.27
N ALA A 90 -1.11 -8.42 0.69
CA ALA A 90 -1.63 -7.70 -0.45
C ALA A 90 -1.76 -8.61 -1.69
N ALA A 91 -0.72 -9.40 -2.00
CA ALA A 91 -0.72 -10.32 -3.13
C ALA A 91 -1.81 -11.42 -3.02
N ALA A 92 -2.17 -11.83 -1.80
CA ALA A 92 -3.20 -12.82 -1.54
C ALA A 92 -4.62 -12.22 -1.35
N LEU A 93 -4.78 -10.90 -1.50
CA LEU A 93 -6.04 -10.22 -1.20
C LEU A 93 -7.03 -10.31 -2.36
N ASP A 94 -8.23 -10.76 -2.03
CA ASP A 94 -9.43 -10.62 -2.86
C ASP A 94 -10.57 -10.06 -1.99
N LEU A 95 -11.07 -8.89 -2.37
CA LEU A 95 -12.19 -8.18 -1.72
C LEU A 95 -13.50 -8.28 -2.51
N THR A 96 -13.52 -8.98 -3.64
CA THR A 96 -14.67 -9.02 -4.55
C THR A 96 -15.94 -9.43 -3.80
N GLY A 97 -16.98 -8.60 -3.94
CA GLY A 97 -18.28 -8.79 -3.29
C GLY A 97 -18.32 -8.46 -1.80
N GLU A 98 -17.20 -8.12 -1.15
CA GLU A 98 -17.21 -7.74 0.26
C GLU A 98 -17.74 -6.32 0.47
N VAL A 99 -18.49 -6.15 1.56
CA VAL A 99 -18.96 -4.85 2.02
C VAL A 99 -18.03 -4.36 3.10
N LEU A 100 -17.30 -3.29 2.85
CA LEU A 100 -16.34 -2.73 3.80
C LEU A 100 -16.95 -1.57 4.61
N PRO A 101 -16.78 -1.56 5.94
CA PRO A 101 -17.27 -0.47 6.77
C PRO A 101 -16.36 0.76 6.69
N ALA A 102 -16.89 1.90 7.15
CA ALA A 102 -16.19 3.17 7.14
C ALA A 102 -15.05 3.27 8.16
N ASP A 103 -14.91 2.31 9.07
CA ASP A 103 -13.87 2.24 10.10
C ASP A 103 -12.79 1.17 9.76
N VAL A 104 -12.82 0.62 8.55
CA VAL A 104 -11.83 -0.37 8.11
C VAL A 104 -10.41 0.21 8.03
N ALA A 105 -10.29 1.49 7.67
CA ALA A 105 -9.03 2.22 7.68
C ALA A 105 -8.78 2.80 9.09
N PRO A 106 -7.51 2.96 9.52
CA PRO A 106 -7.21 3.45 10.86
C PRO A 106 -7.64 4.90 11.07
N THR A 107 -7.81 5.67 9.99
CA THR A 107 -8.32 7.04 9.96
C THR A 107 -8.98 7.37 8.63
N ASP A 108 -9.82 8.42 8.62
CA ASP A 108 -10.43 8.99 7.42
C ASP A 108 -9.43 9.52 6.39
N GLY A 109 -8.16 9.72 6.77
CA GLY A 109 -7.11 10.06 5.82
C GLY A 109 -5.72 9.78 6.38
N GLY A 110 -4.82 9.34 5.51
CA GLY A 110 -3.47 8.97 5.92
C GLY A 110 -2.48 8.84 4.79
N VAL A 111 -1.22 8.78 5.20
CA VAL A 111 -0.06 8.58 4.33
C VAL A 111 0.76 7.46 4.93
N LEU A 112 0.95 6.39 4.18
CA LEU A 112 1.81 5.27 4.50
C LEU A 112 3.10 5.41 3.71
N PHE A 113 4.23 5.45 4.41
CA PHE A 113 5.55 5.39 3.83
C PHE A 113 6.09 3.97 3.85
N LEU A 114 6.72 3.58 2.74
CA LEU A 114 7.37 2.29 2.53
C LEU A 114 8.88 2.53 2.36
N PRO A 115 9.67 2.58 3.47
CA PRO A 115 11.14 2.65 3.42
C PRO A 115 11.77 1.63 2.48
N GLU A 116 11.19 0.43 2.45
CA GLU A 116 11.42 -0.56 1.40
C GLU A 116 10.21 -0.56 0.48
N PRO A 117 10.33 -0.06 -0.76
CA PRO A 117 9.23 -0.04 -1.69
C PRO A 117 8.72 -1.45 -2.00
N ILE A 118 7.41 -1.55 -2.20
CA ILE A 118 6.77 -2.76 -2.74
C ILE A 118 6.63 -2.55 -4.24
N TYR A 119 7.20 -3.43 -5.05
CA TYR A 119 7.05 -3.33 -6.49
C TYR A 119 5.73 -3.95 -6.91
N HIS A 120 5.20 -3.47 -8.01
CA HIS A 120 4.08 -4.10 -8.69
C HIS A 120 4.35 -4.10 -10.18
N ARG A 121 3.80 -5.11 -10.85
CA ARG A 121 3.84 -5.20 -12.29
C ARG A 121 2.45 -5.01 -12.84
N SER A 122 2.32 -4.06 -13.75
CA SER A 122 1.07 -3.75 -14.42
C SER A 122 0.69 -4.86 -15.42
N HIS A 123 -0.48 -4.71 -16.03
CA HIS A 123 -0.94 -5.62 -17.08
C HIS A 123 -0.15 -5.48 -18.38
N SER A 124 0.52 -4.34 -18.59
CA SER A 124 1.42 -4.14 -19.72
C SER A 124 2.80 -4.78 -19.49
N GLY A 125 3.04 -5.44 -18.35
CA GLY A 125 4.33 -6.02 -18.00
C GLY A 125 5.32 -5.02 -17.39
N GLU A 126 4.96 -3.73 -17.33
CA GLU A 126 5.81 -2.69 -16.75
C GLU A 126 5.88 -2.79 -15.22
N VAL A 127 7.08 -2.62 -14.67
CA VAL A 127 7.31 -2.63 -13.23
C VAL A 127 7.43 -1.20 -12.71
N SER A 128 6.71 -0.92 -11.62
CA SER A 128 6.87 0.31 -10.84
C SER A 128 6.87 0.03 -9.34
N SER A 129 7.42 0.96 -8.57
CA SER A 129 7.48 0.90 -7.11
C SER A 129 6.26 1.58 -6.47
N LEU A 130 5.87 1.09 -5.30
CA LEU A 130 5.07 1.80 -4.31
C LEU A 130 5.99 2.18 -3.16
N GLY A 131 6.46 3.43 -3.15
CA GLY A 131 7.25 4.01 -2.05
C GLY A 131 6.40 4.75 -1.01
N ALA A 132 5.17 5.12 -1.38
CA ALA A 132 4.17 5.63 -0.47
C ALA A 132 2.75 5.32 -0.96
N ILE A 133 1.80 5.29 -0.03
CA ILE A 133 0.37 5.15 -0.30
C ILE A 133 -0.38 6.22 0.47
N THR A 134 -1.32 6.88 -0.18
CA THR A 134 -2.23 7.82 0.47
C THR A 134 -3.65 7.30 0.43
N TRP A 135 -4.45 7.62 1.44
CA TRP A 135 -5.90 7.43 1.37
C TRP A 135 -6.65 8.62 1.93
N ALA A 136 -7.87 8.81 1.44
CA ALA A 136 -8.86 9.72 1.98
C ALA A 136 -10.25 9.09 1.86
N ARG A 137 -11.08 9.29 2.87
CA ARG A 137 -12.52 9.07 2.78
C ARG A 137 -13.12 10.18 1.94
N THR A 138 -13.86 9.80 0.92
CA THR A 138 -14.56 10.72 0.03
C THR A 138 -16.04 10.42 0.10
N THR A 139 -16.86 11.45 -0.11
CA THR A 139 -18.30 11.32 -0.26
C THR A 139 -18.71 12.13 -1.48
N SER A 140 -19.32 11.46 -2.46
CA SER A 140 -19.85 12.12 -3.63
C SER A 140 -21.05 12.99 -3.24
N THR A 141 -20.99 14.28 -3.55
CA THR A 141 -22.07 15.23 -3.26
C THR A 141 -23.33 14.95 -4.06
N GLY A 142 -23.21 14.31 -5.23
CA GLY A 142 -24.35 13.98 -6.10
C GLY A 142 -25.08 12.70 -5.66
N SER A 143 -24.34 11.64 -5.32
CA SER A 143 -24.94 10.33 -5.00
C SER A 143 -25.00 10.03 -3.51
N GLY A 144 -24.33 10.82 -2.65
CA GLY A 144 -24.14 10.52 -1.23
C GLY A 144 -23.26 9.29 -0.96
N ARG A 145 -22.78 8.59 -2.01
CA ARG A 145 -21.95 7.40 -1.87
C ARG A 145 -20.59 7.79 -1.32
N SER A 146 -20.10 7.00 -0.36
CA SER A 146 -18.77 7.18 0.21
C SER A 146 -17.82 6.10 -0.29
N ALA A 147 -16.55 6.46 -0.43
CA ALA A 147 -15.49 5.55 -0.85
C ALA A 147 -14.18 5.90 -0.14
N TRP A 148 -13.25 4.95 -0.14
CA TRP A 148 -11.84 5.20 0.13
C TRP A 148 -11.14 5.47 -1.19
N ALA A 149 -10.73 6.70 -1.41
CA ALA A 149 -9.84 7.03 -2.52
C ALA A 149 -8.40 6.78 -2.11
N ILE A 150 -7.70 5.94 -2.86
CA ILE A 150 -6.37 5.42 -2.54
C ILE A 150 -5.43 5.77 -3.70
N GLY A 151 -4.30 6.41 -3.37
CA GLY A 151 -3.25 6.74 -4.33
C GLY A 151 -1.98 5.95 -4.01
N GLY A 152 -1.41 5.28 -5.02
CA GLY A 152 -0.09 4.66 -4.97
C GLY A 152 0.95 5.58 -5.59
N TRP A 153 2.07 5.76 -4.89
CA TRP A 153 3.09 6.72 -5.26
C TRP A 153 4.47 6.05 -5.35
N ALA A 154 5.08 6.15 -6.53
CA ALA A 154 6.45 5.69 -6.77
C ALA A 154 7.47 6.74 -6.31
N ASP A 155 8.58 6.30 -5.74
CA ASP A 155 9.71 7.18 -5.47
C ASP A 155 10.34 7.61 -6.80
N HIS A 156 10.37 8.92 -7.04
CA HIS A 156 10.90 9.49 -8.27
C HIS A 156 12.39 9.15 -8.48
N HIS A 157 13.12 8.91 -7.39
CA HIS A 157 14.54 8.67 -7.38
C HIS A 157 14.93 7.23 -7.05
N ASP A 158 14.00 6.28 -7.06
CA ASP A 158 14.34 4.87 -6.84
C ASP A 158 15.28 4.38 -7.97
N PRO A 159 16.51 3.95 -7.66
CA PRO A 159 17.45 3.44 -8.65
C PRO A 159 17.10 2.03 -9.13
N HIS A 160 16.19 1.34 -8.44
CA HIS A 160 15.76 -0.02 -8.76
C HIS A 160 14.42 -0.07 -9.49
N ASP A 161 13.65 1.02 -9.52
CA ASP A 161 12.37 1.09 -10.24
C ASP A 161 12.61 1.39 -11.74
N PRO A 162 12.33 0.44 -12.66
CA PRO A 162 12.50 0.65 -14.10
C PRO A 162 11.69 1.82 -14.64
N SER A 163 10.46 2.02 -14.16
CA SER A 163 9.61 3.16 -14.52
C SER A 163 10.21 4.48 -14.05
N ALA A 164 10.83 4.51 -12.86
CA ALA A 164 11.53 5.70 -12.37
C ALA A 164 12.79 6.00 -13.19
N ILE A 165 13.56 4.97 -13.58
CA ILE A 165 14.73 5.10 -14.47
C ILE A 165 14.30 5.71 -15.81
N ARG A 166 13.31 5.12 -16.50
CA ARG A 166 12.79 5.63 -17.78
C ARG A 166 12.35 7.08 -17.66
N ARG A 167 11.61 7.43 -16.59
CA ARG A 167 11.16 8.81 -16.36
C ARG A 167 12.33 9.77 -16.19
N ARG A 168 13.38 9.38 -15.47
CA ARG A 168 14.59 10.21 -15.29
C ARG A 168 15.34 10.39 -16.62
N GLU A 169 15.44 9.35 -17.44
CA GLU A 169 16.04 9.43 -18.77
C GLU A 169 15.26 10.37 -19.69
N GLN A 170 13.93 10.26 -19.73
CA GLN A 170 13.06 11.17 -20.49
C GLN A 170 13.17 12.63 -20.00
N LEU A 171 13.40 12.83 -18.71
CA LEU A 171 13.55 14.16 -18.11
C LEU A 171 14.98 14.69 -18.15
N ALA A 172 15.98 13.89 -18.55
CA ALA A 172 17.38 14.32 -18.61
C ALA A 172 17.57 15.52 -19.56
N ALA A 173 16.80 15.57 -20.64
CA ALA A 173 16.78 16.69 -21.58
C ALA A 173 16.02 17.93 -21.08
N ARG A 174 15.32 17.85 -19.93
CA ARG A 174 14.51 18.93 -19.35
C ARG A 174 14.74 19.07 -17.83
N PRO A 175 15.93 19.52 -17.39
CA PRO A 175 16.28 19.60 -15.98
C PRO A 175 15.38 20.52 -15.16
N ASP A 176 14.84 21.59 -15.76
CA ASP A 176 13.92 22.50 -15.08
C ASP A 176 12.57 21.85 -14.78
N LEU A 177 12.12 20.94 -15.65
CA LEU A 177 10.93 20.14 -15.41
C LEU A 177 11.20 19.07 -14.35
N ALA A 178 12.37 18.43 -14.39
CA ALA A 178 12.78 17.43 -13.41
C ALA A 178 12.77 18.00 -11.97
N ARG A 179 13.26 19.24 -11.78
CA ARG A 179 13.29 19.91 -10.47
C ARG A 179 11.91 20.24 -9.90
N GLN A 180 10.88 20.30 -10.74
CA GLN A 180 9.52 20.60 -10.31
C GLN A 180 8.78 19.38 -9.77
N PHE A 181 9.28 18.16 -9.99
CA PHE A 181 8.68 16.95 -9.43
C PHE A 181 8.90 16.87 -7.91
N GLY A 182 7.86 16.38 -7.21
CA GLY A 182 7.97 15.97 -5.82
C GLY A 182 8.86 14.71 -5.68
N PRO A 183 9.20 14.34 -4.42
CA PRO A 183 9.93 13.09 -4.18
C PRO A 183 9.14 11.85 -4.61
N TYR A 184 7.82 11.93 -4.67
CA TYR A 184 6.96 10.86 -5.16
C TYR A 184 6.11 11.30 -6.34
N VAL A 185 5.79 10.33 -7.21
CA VAL A 185 4.91 10.53 -8.37
C VAL A 185 3.75 9.54 -8.28
N LEU A 186 2.53 10.03 -8.49
CA LEU A 186 1.33 9.19 -8.48
C LEU A 186 1.39 8.22 -9.66
N THR A 187 1.46 6.93 -9.40
CA THR A 187 1.49 5.88 -10.43
C THR A 187 0.22 5.05 -10.43
N ASP A 188 -0.48 5.02 -9.30
CA ASP A 188 -1.69 4.24 -9.12
C ASP A 188 -2.76 5.06 -8.39
N PHE A 189 -4.03 4.87 -8.75
CA PHE A 189 -5.17 5.43 -8.06
C PHE A 189 -6.38 4.49 -8.19
N THR A 190 -7.10 4.28 -7.11
CA THR A 190 -8.29 3.42 -7.09
C THR A 190 -9.24 3.87 -5.98
N GLU A 191 -10.50 3.49 -6.11
CA GLU A 191 -11.51 3.74 -5.09
C GLU A 191 -12.08 2.42 -4.59
N ILE A 192 -12.28 2.30 -3.28
CA ILE A 192 -12.95 1.16 -2.66
C ILE A 192 -14.27 1.67 -2.06
N PRO A 193 -15.44 1.16 -2.47
CA PRO A 193 -16.71 1.64 -1.95
C PRO A 193 -16.87 1.33 -0.46
N ILE A 194 -17.54 2.24 0.27
CA ILE A 194 -17.89 2.07 1.68
C ILE A 194 -19.36 1.68 1.79
N GLY A 195 -19.65 0.64 2.56
CA GLY A 195 -21.02 0.16 2.80
C GLY A 195 -21.68 -0.47 1.56
N GLN A 196 -20.90 -0.79 0.52
CA GLN A 196 -21.37 -1.46 -0.68
C GLN A 196 -20.38 -2.55 -1.10
N PRO A 197 -20.83 -3.57 -1.83
CA PRO A 197 -19.94 -4.61 -2.35
C PRO A 197 -18.83 -4.02 -3.21
N VAL A 198 -17.60 -4.50 -3.03
CA VAL A 198 -16.49 -4.18 -3.94
C VAL A 198 -16.73 -4.91 -5.26
N ASP A 199 -16.78 -4.15 -6.34
CA ASP A 199 -16.95 -4.72 -7.68
C ASP A 199 -15.74 -5.58 -8.06
N PRO A 200 -15.94 -6.67 -8.83
CA PRO A 200 -14.83 -7.41 -9.41
C PRO A 200 -13.99 -6.48 -10.28
N ARG A 201 -12.68 -6.74 -10.32
CA ARG A 201 -11.81 -6.07 -11.29
C ARG A 201 -12.34 -6.35 -12.70
N PRO A 202 -12.44 -5.33 -13.57
CA PRO A 202 -12.81 -5.57 -14.96
C PRO A 202 -11.84 -6.56 -15.60
N ASP A 203 -12.36 -7.45 -16.44
CA ASP A 203 -11.53 -8.33 -17.26
C ASP A 203 -10.61 -7.45 -18.12
N LEU A 204 -9.31 -7.60 -17.91
CA LEU A 204 -8.32 -6.87 -18.69
C LEU A 204 -8.05 -7.65 -19.99
N PRO A 205 -7.86 -6.94 -21.11
CA PRO A 205 -7.67 -7.60 -22.39
C PRO A 205 -6.53 -8.62 -22.30
N VAL A 206 -6.79 -9.83 -22.78
CA VAL A 206 -5.77 -10.87 -22.90
C VAL A 206 -4.77 -10.39 -23.94
N LEU A 207 -3.64 -9.84 -23.49
CA LEU A 207 -2.50 -9.59 -24.36
C LEU A 207 -1.87 -10.94 -24.68
N ASP A 208 -1.69 -11.25 -25.97
CA ASP A 208 -1.14 -12.53 -26.43
C ASP A 208 0.22 -12.82 -25.78
N GLY A 209 0.45 -14.09 -25.43
CA GLY A 209 1.56 -14.51 -24.56
C GLY A 209 2.95 -14.34 -25.16
N ASP A 210 3.07 -14.32 -26.49
CA ASP A 210 4.33 -14.26 -27.21
C ASP A 210 4.87 -12.83 -27.40
N ASP A 211 4.07 -11.79 -27.11
CA ASP A 211 4.43 -10.36 -27.25
C ASP A 211 4.70 -9.67 -25.89
N ARG A 212 4.72 -10.40 -24.77
CA ARG A 212 4.94 -9.79 -23.45
C ARG A 212 6.42 -9.65 -23.13
N ASP A 213 6.98 -8.48 -23.38
CA ASP A 213 8.24 -8.05 -22.77
C ASP A 213 8.02 -7.76 -21.27
N TRP A 214 8.00 -8.82 -20.45
CA TRP A 214 7.89 -8.71 -19.00
C TRP A 214 9.12 -8.03 -18.43
N GLU A 215 8.94 -6.88 -17.79
CA GLU A 215 10.05 -6.25 -17.09
C GLU A 215 10.42 -7.09 -15.85
N PRO A 216 11.73 -7.37 -15.66
CA PRO A 216 12.18 -8.08 -14.48
C PRO A 216 11.92 -7.22 -13.25
N ALA A 217 11.38 -7.85 -12.20
CA ALA A 217 11.32 -7.21 -10.89
C ALA A 217 12.74 -7.09 -10.33
N PRO A 218 13.04 -6.06 -9.52
CA PRO A 218 14.36 -5.93 -8.93
C PRO A 218 14.70 -7.12 -8.02
N ASP A 219 15.94 -7.58 -8.10
CA ASP A 219 16.40 -8.77 -7.38
C ASP A 219 16.15 -8.68 -5.87
N GLY A 220 15.60 -9.76 -5.32
CA GLY A 220 15.31 -9.89 -3.88
C GLY A 220 14.19 -8.99 -3.37
N ARG A 221 13.43 -8.31 -4.26
CA ARG A 221 12.30 -7.46 -3.88
C ARG A 221 10.96 -8.14 -4.13
N PHE A 222 9.97 -7.81 -3.30
CA PHE A 222 8.60 -8.26 -3.52
C PHE A 222 7.99 -7.50 -4.71
N CYS A 223 7.41 -8.26 -5.64
CA CYS A 223 6.65 -7.74 -6.77
C CYS A 223 5.24 -8.35 -6.77
N ILE A 224 4.22 -7.49 -6.68
CA ILE A 224 2.82 -7.88 -6.82
C ILE A 224 2.49 -7.92 -8.31
N ASP A 225 2.19 -9.10 -8.84
CA ASP A 225 1.80 -9.25 -10.23
C ASP A 225 0.30 -8.97 -10.41
N GLU A 226 -0.03 -7.80 -10.94
CA GLU A 226 -1.42 -7.39 -11.07
C GLU A 226 -2.23 -8.26 -12.02
N THR A 227 -1.60 -9.03 -12.91
CA THR A 227 -2.32 -9.95 -13.81
C THR A 227 -2.92 -11.15 -13.09
N THR A 228 -2.48 -11.40 -11.86
CA THR A 228 -2.91 -12.53 -11.05
C THR A 228 -3.69 -12.11 -9.81
N THR A 229 -3.74 -10.80 -9.49
CA THR A 229 -4.42 -10.29 -8.29
C THR A 229 -5.78 -9.69 -8.60
N ALA A 230 -6.76 -10.04 -7.75
CA ALA A 230 -8.11 -9.49 -7.82
C ALA A 230 -8.17 -7.98 -7.52
N MET A 231 -7.19 -7.46 -6.78
CA MET A 231 -7.11 -6.05 -6.41
C MET A 231 -5.93 -5.34 -7.10
N ARG A 232 -6.06 -4.03 -7.32
CA ARG A 232 -4.93 -3.18 -7.72
C ARG A 232 -3.92 -3.08 -6.57
N ALA A 233 -2.64 -2.97 -6.90
CA ALA A 233 -1.57 -3.09 -5.91
C ALA A 233 -1.70 -2.05 -4.78
N CYS A 234 -1.99 -0.78 -5.10
CA CYS A 234 -2.11 0.24 -4.05
C CYS A 234 -3.29 0.00 -3.09
N ALA A 235 -4.45 -0.46 -3.60
CA ALA A 235 -5.60 -0.84 -2.76
C ALA A 235 -5.27 -2.04 -1.88
N ALA A 236 -4.64 -3.06 -2.46
CA ALA A 236 -4.29 -4.27 -1.75
C ALA A 236 -3.32 -4.00 -0.60
N VAL A 237 -2.27 -3.20 -0.86
CA VAL A 237 -1.29 -2.80 0.16
C VAL A 237 -1.93 -1.90 1.21
N ALA A 238 -2.78 -0.94 0.84
CA ALA A 238 -3.50 -0.09 1.79
C ALA A 238 -4.37 -0.92 2.75
N TYR A 239 -5.21 -1.80 2.20
CA TYR A 239 -6.08 -2.67 2.99
C TYR A 239 -5.28 -3.63 3.88
N ALA A 240 -4.25 -4.26 3.32
CA ALA A 240 -3.36 -5.15 4.07
C ALA A 240 -2.76 -4.42 5.27
N PHE A 241 -2.24 -3.20 5.06
CA PHE A 241 -1.73 -2.36 6.12
C PHE A 241 -2.80 -2.03 7.17
N TRP A 242 -4.00 -1.57 6.78
CA TRP A 242 -5.06 -1.21 7.70
C TRP A 242 -5.43 -2.36 8.65
N ARG A 243 -5.53 -3.58 8.11
CA ARG A 243 -5.86 -4.78 8.88
C ARG A 243 -4.70 -5.30 9.71
N ILE A 244 -3.48 -5.23 9.21
CA ILE A 244 -2.31 -5.82 9.88
C ILE A 244 -1.80 -4.94 11.02
N GLN A 245 -1.82 -3.61 10.87
CA GLN A 245 -1.39 -2.70 11.94
C GLN A 245 -2.27 -2.80 13.19
N ALA A 246 -3.52 -3.25 13.04
CA ALA A 246 -4.46 -3.50 14.13
C ALA A 246 -4.31 -4.91 14.77
N GLN A 247 -3.50 -5.80 14.20
CA GLN A 247 -3.33 -7.15 14.72
C GLN A 247 -2.27 -7.21 15.83
N PRO A 248 -2.37 -8.17 16.77
CA PRO A 248 -1.38 -8.35 17.84
C PRO A 248 0.05 -8.64 17.36
N LEU A 249 0.23 -9.01 16.08
CA LEU A 249 1.53 -9.21 15.45
C LEU A 249 2.29 -7.91 15.24
N ALA A 250 1.60 -6.77 15.20
CA ALA A 250 2.18 -5.46 15.00
C ALA A 250 2.31 -4.71 16.33
N THR A 251 3.30 -3.82 16.41
CA THR A 251 3.41 -2.79 17.44
C THR A 251 3.48 -1.44 16.76
N VAL A 252 2.72 -0.47 17.26
CA VAL A 252 2.68 0.88 16.72
C VAL A 252 3.30 1.83 17.75
N ALA A 253 4.40 2.47 17.39
CA ALA A 253 5.08 3.43 18.23
C ALA A 253 4.88 4.86 17.71
N ALA A 254 4.54 5.79 18.61
CA ALA A 254 4.65 7.21 18.31
C ALA A 254 6.14 7.57 18.26
N ALA A 255 6.60 8.03 17.10
CA ALA A 255 8.00 8.37 16.92
C ALA A 255 8.29 9.79 17.46
N PRO A 256 9.33 9.95 18.31
CA PRO A 256 9.67 11.26 18.84
C PRO A 256 10.19 12.17 17.71
N LEU A 257 9.71 13.41 17.69
CA LEU A 257 10.13 14.41 16.71
C LEU A 257 10.92 15.54 17.38
N ASP A 258 12.13 15.79 16.87
CA ASP A 258 12.98 16.87 17.37
C ASP A 258 12.37 18.26 17.11
N ARG A 259 12.92 19.28 17.79
CA ARG A 259 12.39 20.65 17.73
C ARG A 259 12.49 21.27 16.33
N ALA A 260 13.53 20.97 15.58
CA ALA A 260 13.76 21.56 14.26
C ALA A 260 12.77 21.01 13.23
N ALA A 261 12.58 19.69 13.21
CA ALA A 261 11.62 19.01 12.36
C ALA A 261 10.18 19.38 12.73
N ARG A 262 9.86 19.53 14.02
CA ARG A 262 8.56 20.04 14.47
C ARG A 262 8.27 21.45 13.97
N ARG A 263 9.24 22.37 14.08
CA ARG A 263 9.11 23.74 13.52
C ARG A 263 8.91 23.71 12.00
N ARG A 264 9.58 22.80 11.28
CA ARG A 264 9.38 22.62 9.84
C ARG A 264 7.95 22.17 9.53
N ALA A 265 7.46 21.15 10.23
CA ALA A 265 6.10 20.66 10.06
C ALA A 265 5.03 21.74 10.32
N VAL A 266 5.19 22.51 11.40
CA VAL A 266 4.29 23.63 11.74
C VAL A 266 4.30 24.70 10.63
N ARG A 267 5.48 25.10 10.14
CA ARG A 267 5.58 26.06 9.02
C ARG A 267 4.92 25.54 7.74
N ALA A 268 5.04 24.25 7.47
CA ALA A 268 4.42 23.61 6.32
C ALA A 268 2.89 23.39 6.50
N SER A 269 2.34 23.64 7.69
CA SER A 269 0.96 23.31 8.05
C SER A 269 0.60 21.83 7.81
N ILE A 270 1.51 20.92 8.21
CA ILE A 270 1.30 19.47 8.07
C ILE A 270 1.09 18.77 9.41
N ARG A 271 0.28 17.70 9.40
CA ARG A 271 0.22 16.74 10.51
C ARG A 271 1.54 15.98 10.60
N HIS A 272 2.09 15.81 11.80
CA HIS A 272 3.46 15.29 11.98
C HIS A 272 3.62 14.23 13.07
N ASP A 273 2.52 13.79 13.70
CA ASP A 273 2.51 12.70 14.69
C ASP A 273 2.73 11.36 13.98
N THR A 274 3.99 11.03 13.72
CA THR A 274 4.37 9.86 12.91
C THR A 274 4.25 8.57 13.71
N ARG A 275 3.50 7.62 13.16
CA ARG A 275 3.29 6.29 13.73
C ARG A 275 4.18 5.29 12.98
N VAL A 276 5.11 4.66 13.68
CA VAL A 276 5.96 3.62 13.09
C VAL A 276 5.37 2.26 13.44
N VAL A 277 5.06 1.47 12.41
CA VAL A 277 4.46 0.15 12.53
C VAL A 277 5.55 -0.91 12.34
N MET A 278 5.75 -1.72 13.36
CA MET A 278 6.82 -2.73 13.45
C MET A 278 6.25 -4.09 13.78
N LEU A 279 7.02 -5.15 13.52
CA LEU A 279 6.72 -6.45 14.10
C LEU A 279 6.84 -6.39 15.62
N ARG A 280 5.82 -6.90 16.32
CA ARG A 280 5.91 -7.13 17.76
C ARG A 280 6.97 -8.20 17.99
N ARG A 281 7.93 -7.93 18.89
CA ARG A 281 8.83 -9.00 19.37
C ARG A 281 7.98 -10.04 20.08
N THR A 282 7.87 -11.23 19.49
CA THR A 282 7.29 -12.40 20.15
C THR A 282 8.39 -13.05 20.98
N SER A 283 8.17 -13.19 22.30
CA SER A 283 8.92 -14.15 23.10
C SER A 283 8.80 -15.54 22.47
N PRO A 284 9.78 -16.44 22.65
CA PRO A 284 9.64 -17.84 22.22
C PRO A 284 8.28 -18.36 22.73
N LEU A 285 7.57 -19.09 21.86
CA LEU A 285 6.31 -19.74 22.21
C LEU A 285 6.49 -20.41 23.57
N ALA A 286 5.65 -20.04 24.54
CA ALA A 286 5.54 -20.79 25.77
C ALA A 286 5.33 -22.28 25.42
N GLU A 287 5.94 -23.14 26.23
CA GLU A 287 5.80 -24.60 26.10
C GLU A 287 4.32 -24.98 25.90
N PRO A 288 4.05 -26.00 25.07
CA PRO A 288 2.68 -26.42 24.79
C PRO A 288 1.92 -26.63 26.10
N ALA A 289 0.72 -26.05 26.20
CA ALA A 289 -0.18 -26.37 27.30
C ALA A 289 -0.39 -27.89 27.35
N ASP A 290 -0.31 -28.46 28.56
CA ASP A 290 -0.54 -29.87 28.90
C ASP A 290 -1.95 -30.35 28.50
N GLY A 291 -2.13 -30.54 27.20
CA GLY A 291 -3.23 -31.29 26.62
C GLY A 291 -2.62 -32.12 25.49
N GLU A 292 -2.72 -33.45 25.59
CA GLU A 292 -2.25 -34.34 24.54
C GLU A 292 -2.81 -33.88 23.19
N PRO A 293 -1.96 -33.49 22.22
CA PRO A 293 -2.45 -33.16 20.91
C PRO A 293 -3.09 -34.42 20.33
N LYS A 294 -4.38 -34.34 19.97
CA LYS A 294 -5.14 -35.43 19.35
C LYS A 294 -4.47 -36.01 18.07
N TRP A 295 -3.45 -35.35 17.54
CA TRP A 295 -2.77 -35.69 16.29
C TRP A 295 -1.26 -35.41 16.36
N HIS A 296 -0.43 -36.41 16.05
CA HIS A 296 1.03 -36.27 15.94
C HIS A 296 1.46 -36.19 14.47
N TYR A 297 1.97 -35.03 14.05
CA TYR A 297 2.61 -34.87 12.76
C TYR A 297 3.98 -35.57 12.76
N ARG A 298 4.35 -36.27 11.67
CA ARG A 298 5.68 -36.92 11.53
C ARG A 298 6.70 -36.06 10.76
N VAL A 299 6.24 -34.94 10.20
CA VAL A 299 6.99 -34.07 9.29
C VAL A 299 6.72 -32.61 9.63
N ARG A 300 7.62 -31.74 9.19
CA ARG A 300 7.43 -30.29 9.13
C ARG A 300 7.00 -29.88 7.74
N PHE A 301 6.13 -28.89 7.62
CA PHE A 301 5.74 -28.34 6.32
C PHE A 301 5.47 -26.84 6.41
N VAL A 302 5.65 -26.14 5.29
CA VAL A 302 5.40 -24.70 5.18
C VAL A 302 3.90 -24.46 5.01
N VAL A 303 3.31 -23.73 5.95
CA VAL A 303 1.96 -23.19 5.83
C VAL A 303 2.07 -21.83 5.14
N ARG A 304 1.46 -21.69 3.96
CA ARG A 304 1.42 -20.40 3.24
C ARG A 304 0.58 -19.38 4.01
N GLY A 305 0.98 -18.12 3.92
CA GLY A 305 0.20 -17.03 4.48
C GLY A 305 -1.17 -16.92 3.81
N HIS A 306 -2.20 -16.58 4.57
CA HIS A 306 -3.56 -16.46 4.04
C HIS A 306 -4.42 -15.49 4.87
N TRP A 307 -5.44 -14.93 4.22
CA TRP A 307 -6.48 -14.18 4.89
C TRP A 307 -7.47 -15.13 5.57
N ARG A 308 -7.65 -14.96 6.87
CA ARG A 308 -8.68 -15.67 7.64
C ARG A 308 -9.85 -14.74 7.91
N ARG A 309 -11.05 -15.18 7.53
CA ARG A 309 -12.32 -14.51 7.86
C ARG A 309 -12.76 -14.89 9.27
N LEU A 310 -13.15 -13.91 10.06
CA LEU A 310 -13.60 -14.02 11.45
C LEU A 310 -14.84 -13.16 11.66
N ILE A 311 -15.54 -13.37 12.78
CA ILE A 311 -16.69 -12.58 13.22
C ILE A 311 -16.33 -11.98 14.59
N ASP A 312 -16.58 -10.69 14.80
CA ASP A 312 -16.34 -10.03 16.08
C ASP A 312 -17.47 -10.30 17.09
N ARG A 313 -17.34 -9.78 18.32
CA ARG A 313 -18.36 -9.97 19.37
C ARG A 313 -19.71 -9.34 19.02
N ALA A 314 -19.72 -8.33 18.14
CA ALA A 314 -20.92 -7.65 17.66
C ALA A 314 -21.52 -8.32 16.41
N GLY A 315 -20.93 -9.40 15.91
CA GLY A 315 -21.41 -10.11 14.71
C GLY A 315 -20.85 -9.57 13.39
N ASN A 316 -19.95 -8.59 13.41
CA ASN A 316 -19.41 -8.01 12.18
C ASN A 316 -18.30 -8.89 11.60
N PRO A 317 -18.30 -9.14 10.28
CA PRO A 317 -17.22 -9.86 9.62
C PRO A 317 -15.94 -9.02 9.54
N TYR A 318 -14.81 -9.66 9.77
CA TYR A 318 -13.50 -9.03 9.60
C TYR A 318 -12.44 -10.04 9.17
N ARG A 319 -11.31 -9.53 8.67
CA ARG A 319 -10.16 -10.35 8.24
C ARG A 319 -8.93 -10.11 9.09
N ILE A 320 -8.17 -11.18 9.32
CA ILE A 320 -6.80 -11.14 9.84
C ILE A 320 -5.86 -11.85 8.88
N TRP A 321 -4.59 -11.47 8.91
CA TRP A 321 -3.56 -12.12 8.11
C TRP A 321 -2.84 -13.15 8.97
N ILE A 322 -2.87 -14.41 8.54
CA ILE A 322 -2.06 -15.45 9.15
C ILE A 322 -0.74 -15.51 8.39
N ASN A 323 0.37 -15.14 9.04
CA ASN A 323 1.67 -15.16 8.39
C ASN A 323 2.12 -16.60 8.08
N ALA A 324 2.93 -16.74 7.04
CA ALA A 324 3.54 -18.01 6.70
C ALA A 324 4.41 -18.52 7.88
N HIS A 325 4.30 -19.81 8.17
CA HIS A 325 5.04 -20.45 9.27
C HIS A 325 5.27 -21.92 8.99
N ILE A 326 6.20 -22.53 9.73
CA ILE A 326 6.45 -23.98 9.65
C ILE A 326 5.60 -24.65 10.73
N LYS A 327 4.87 -25.70 10.35
CA LYS A 327 4.07 -26.53 11.26
C LYS A 327 4.65 -27.95 11.30
N GLY A 328 4.67 -28.58 12.47
CA GLY A 328 5.19 -29.93 12.70
C GLY A 328 6.10 -29.99 13.94
N PRO A 329 6.53 -31.19 14.38
CA PRO A 329 7.42 -31.33 15.52
C PRO A 329 8.80 -30.76 15.22
N ASP A 330 9.45 -30.20 16.23
CA ASP A 330 10.85 -29.79 16.11
C ASP A 330 11.73 -31.00 15.79
N GLY A 331 12.69 -30.80 14.88
CA GLY A 331 13.58 -31.86 14.40
C GLY A 331 13.00 -32.81 13.34
N ALA A 332 11.69 -32.78 13.06
CA ALA A 332 11.13 -33.61 12.00
C ALA A 332 11.51 -33.11 10.58
N PRO A 333 11.60 -33.99 9.56
CA PRO A 333 11.98 -33.61 8.20
C PRO A 333 11.05 -32.55 7.60
N LEU A 334 11.61 -31.54 6.91
CA LEU A 334 10.86 -30.47 6.26
C LEU A 334 10.46 -30.86 4.82
N LEU A 335 9.15 -30.98 4.58
CA LEU A 335 8.60 -31.15 3.24
C LEU A 335 8.64 -29.83 2.48
N HIS A 336 9.33 -29.84 1.33
CA HIS A 336 9.43 -28.71 0.42
C HIS A 336 8.46 -28.92 -0.74
N GLY A 337 7.50 -28.00 -0.93
CA GLY A 337 6.83 -27.76 -2.21
C GLY A 337 5.83 -28.80 -2.76
N GLU A 338 5.85 -30.07 -2.32
CA GLU A 338 4.87 -31.06 -2.79
C GLU A 338 3.51 -30.84 -2.14
N LYS A 339 2.44 -30.85 -2.94
CA LYS A 339 1.05 -30.73 -2.47
C LYS A 339 0.80 -31.73 -1.33
N VAL A 340 0.66 -31.23 -0.10
CA VAL A 340 0.30 -32.07 1.03
C VAL A 340 -1.20 -32.36 0.97
N ALA A 341 -1.59 -33.46 0.33
CA ALA A 341 -2.90 -34.06 0.52
C ALA A 341 -2.89 -34.79 1.87
N VAL A 342 -3.25 -34.07 2.95
CA VAL A 342 -3.41 -34.70 4.26
C VAL A 342 -4.70 -35.53 4.23
N LEU A 343 -4.57 -36.84 4.02
CA LEU A 343 -5.60 -37.80 4.40
C LEU A 343 -5.62 -37.86 5.93
N ALA A 344 -6.52 -37.08 6.53
CA ALA A 344 -6.92 -37.30 7.91
C ALA A 344 -7.64 -38.66 7.98
N ARG A 345 -7.17 -39.57 8.83
CA ARG A 345 -7.90 -40.77 9.22
C ARG A 345 -8.37 -40.64 10.65
#